data_AF-E2ACZ1-F1
#
_entry.id   AF-E2ACZ1-F1
#
_cell.length_a   1.000
_cell.length_b   1.000
_cell.length_c   1.000
_cell.angle_alpha   90.00
_cell.angle_beta   90.00
_cell.angle_gamma   90.00
#
_symmetry.space_group_name_H-M   'P 1'
#
loop_
_entity.id
_entity.type
_entity.pdbx_description
1 polymer ?
#
loop_
_entity_poly.entity_id
_entity_poly.type
_entity_poly.pdbx_seq_one_letter_code
_entity_poly.pdbx_strand_id
1 'polypeptide(L)'
;ISLNELGIYDLPTMITYITNMRSQPLHTYIGISMGSTCFYIMATEHPEIAQMVKVMISLAPTVFLNHMTSPIQYLFFLKDYKVRY
;
A
#
# COMPACT_ATOMS: atom_id res chain seq x y z
N ILE A 1 -13.91 -1.71 0.98
CA ILE A 1 -12.52 -1.37 1.35
C ILE A 1 -11.75 -0.99 0.09
N SER A 2 -11.30 0.27 0.05
CA SER A 2 -10.45 0.81 -1.01
C SER A 2 -8.97 0.66 -0.65
N LEU A 3 -8.08 0.73 -1.65
CA LEU A 3 -6.64 0.72 -1.38
C LEU A 3 -6.19 1.95 -0.60
N ASN A 4 -6.92 3.06 -0.79
CA ASN A 4 -6.69 4.30 -0.08
C ASN A 4 -6.99 4.16 1.41
N GLU A 5 -8.14 3.55 1.76
CA GLU A 5 -8.47 3.25 3.16
C GLU A 5 -7.42 2.34 3.79
N LEU A 6 -6.96 1.31 3.07
CA LEU A 6 -5.92 0.41 3.57
C LEU A 6 -4.57 1.13 3.80
N GLY A 7 -4.18 2.02 2.90
CA GLY A 7 -2.92 2.77 3.00
C GLY A 7 -2.96 3.88 4.05
N ILE A 8 -4.11 4.53 4.25
CA ILE A 8 -4.27 5.65 5.19
C ILE A 8 -4.59 5.19 6.61
N TYR A 9 -5.37 4.12 6.78
CA TYR A 9 -5.86 3.72 8.11
C TYR A 9 -5.27 2.40 8.58
N ASP A 10 -5.45 1.32 7.80
CA ASP A 10 -5.12 -0.03 8.25
C ASP A 10 -3.60 -0.21 8.39
N LEU A 11 -2.84 0.11 7.34
CA LEU A 11 -1.40 -0.13 7.29
C LEU A 11 -0.62 0.69 8.34
N PRO A 12 -0.90 2.00 8.55
CA PRO A 12 -0.27 2.78 9.60
C PRO A 12 -0.53 2.21 11.00
N THR A 13 -1.79 1.81 11.25
CA THR A 13 -2.19 1.23 12.54
C THR A 13 -1.42 -0.06 12.81
N MET A 14 -1.33 -0.95 11.81
CA MET A 14 -0.58 -2.20 11.94
C MET A 14 0.91 -1.99 12.19
N ILE A 15 1.56 -1.09 11.43
CA ILE A 15 2.99 -0.81 11.59
C ILE A 15 3.25 -0.22 12.97
N THR A 16 2.50 0.81 13.36
CA THR A 16 2.60 1.47 14.67
C THR A 16 2.40 0.48 15.81
N TYR A 17 1.41 -0.40 15.70
CA TYR A 17 1.17 -1.42 16.71
C TYR A 17 2.37 -2.34 16.88
N ILE A 18 2.94 -2.84 15.78
CA ILE A 18 4.11 -3.74 15.81
C ILE A 18 5.34 -3.01 16.35
N THR A 19 5.61 -1.79 15.90
CA THR A 19 6.80 -1.04 16.33
C THR A 19 6.73 -0.64 17.80
N ASN A 20 5.54 -0.26 18.29
CA ASN A 20 5.31 0.03 19.71
C ASN A 20 5.46 -1.24 20.56
N MET A 21 4.82 -2.34 20.15
CA MET A 21 4.91 -3.63 20.85
C MET A 21 6.38 -4.09 20.98
N ARG A 22 7.18 -3.89 19.93
CA ARG A 22 8.58 -4.32 19.89
C ARG A 22 9.56 -3.26 20.39
N SER A 23 9.10 -2.02 20.62
CA SER A 23 9.93 -0.84 20.93
C SER A 23 11.10 -0.65 19.96
N GLN A 24 10.90 -0.98 18.68
CA GLN A 24 11.91 -0.85 17.62
C GLN A 24 11.25 -0.71 16.25
N PRO A 25 11.94 -0.14 15.25
CA PRO A 25 11.43 -0.09 13.87
C PRO A 25 11.15 -1.48 13.30
N LEU A 26 10.16 -1.57 12.41
CA LEU A 26 9.88 -2.75 11.62
C LEU A 26 11.07 -3.02 10.69
N HIS A 27 11.60 -4.24 10.72
CA HIS A 27 12.78 -4.59 9.92
C HIS A 27 12.47 -4.62 8.42
N THR A 28 11.42 -5.34 8.05
CA THR A 28 11.08 -5.53 6.63
C THR A 28 9.57 -5.55 6.46
N TYR A 29 9.08 -4.77 5.51
CA TYR A 29 7.76 -4.94 4.93
C TYR A 29 7.91 -5.64 3.57
N ILE A 30 7.09 -6.67 3.32
CA ILE A 30 7.05 -7.37 2.03
C ILE A 30 5.66 -7.19 1.43
N GLY A 31 5.56 -6.34 0.40
CA GLY A 31 4.32 -6.06 -0.31
C GLY A 31 4.24 -6.84 -1.60
N ILE A 32 3.12 -7.55 -1.83
CA ILE A 32 2.84 -8.22 -3.12
C ILE A 32 1.69 -7.49 -3.80
N SER A 33 1.88 -7.06 -5.05
CA SER A 33 0.85 -6.41 -5.86
C SER A 33 0.15 -5.28 -5.09
N MET A 34 -1.12 -5.49 -4.71
CA MET A 34 -1.91 -4.60 -3.87
C MET A 34 -1.20 -4.16 -2.58
N GLY A 35 -0.48 -5.05 -1.91
CA GLY A 35 0.27 -4.72 -0.69
C GLY A 35 1.38 -3.71 -0.95
N SER A 36 2.01 -3.76 -2.13
CA SER A 36 2.96 -2.72 -2.54
C SER A 36 2.27 -1.38 -2.74
N THR A 37 1.10 -1.37 -3.39
CA THR A 37 0.30 -0.15 -3.58
C THR A 37 -0.09 0.48 -2.25
N CYS A 38 -0.59 -0.32 -1.29
CA CYS A 38 -0.97 0.17 0.03
C CYS A 38 0.24 0.76 0.78
N PHE A 39 1.42 0.13 0.67
CA PHE A 39 2.63 0.68 1.25
C PHE A 39 3.02 2.03 0.64
N TYR A 40 2.92 2.18 -0.69
CA TYR A 40 3.23 3.45 -1.33
C TYR A 40 2.25 4.56 -0.92
N ILE A 41 0.94 4.27 -0.86
CA ILE A 41 -0.07 5.21 -0.36
C ILE A 41 0.28 5.61 1.08
N MET A 42 0.54 4.63 1.95
CA MET A 42 0.92 4.89 3.32
C MET A 42 2.18 5.76 3.41
N ALA A 43 3.20 5.44 2.62
CA ALA A 43 4.46 6.15 2.69
C ALA A 43 4.39 7.60 2.18
N THR A 44 3.48 7.90 1.26
CA THR A 44 3.24 9.28 0.78
C THR A 44 2.39 10.08 1.75
N GLU A 45 1.36 9.48 2.34
CA GLU A 45 0.43 10.17 3.26
C GLU A 45 0.98 10.26 4.70
N HIS A 46 1.77 9.26 5.12
CA HIS A 46 2.33 9.10 6.46
C HIS A 46 3.85 8.86 6.45
N PRO A 47 4.66 9.85 6.01
CA PRO A 47 6.11 9.70 5.93
C PRO A 47 6.76 9.36 7.28
N GLU A 48 6.16 9.78 8.40
CA GLU A 48 6.58 9.44 9.75
C GLU A 48 6.47 7.94 10.05
N ILE A 49 5.45 7.27 9.52
CA ILE A 49 5.27 5.82 9.66
C ILE A 49 6.18 5.07 8.69
N ALA A 50 6.40 5.61 7.49
CA ALA A 50 7.37 5.05 6.54
C ALA A 50 8.78 4.96 7.14
N GLN A 51 9.19 5.96 7.93
CA GLN A 51 10.47 5.95 8.65
C GLN A 51 10.57 4.85 9.71
N MET A 52 9.45 4.28 10.15
CA MET A 52 9.43 3.15 11.07
C MET A 52 9.70 1.82 10.37
N VAL A 53 9.83 1.78 9.04
CA VAL A 53 10.12 0.57 8.26
C VAL A 53 11.53 0.67 7.65
N LYS A 54 12.44 -0.23 8.05
CA LYS A 54 13.84 -0.18 7.59
C LYS A 54 13.99 -0.57 6.12
N VAL A 55 13.24 -1.57 5.66
CA VAL A 55 13.31 -2.08 4.28
C VAL A 55 11.91 -2.38 3.76
N MET A 56 11.61 -1.88 2.56
CA MET A 56 10.43 -2.25 1.78
C MET A 56 10.84 -3.16 0.63
N ILE A 57 10.29 -4.37 0.57
CA ILE A 57 10.43 -5.28 -0.57
C ILE A 57 9.11 -5.28 -1.34
N SER A 58 9.16 -4.78 -2.57
CA SER A 58 7.99 -4.68 -3.45
C SER A 58 8.03 -5.75 -4.53
N LEU A 59 7.11 -6.70 -4.48
CA LEU A 59 6.96 -7.79 -5.44
C LEU A 59 5.76 -7.51 -6.35
N ALA A 60 6.00 -7.49 -7.66
CA ALA A 60 5.03 -7.08 -8.68
C ALA A 60 4.32 -5.74 -8.33
N PRO A 61 5.07 -4.62 -8.19
CA PRO A 61 4.50 -3.33 -7.80
C PRO A 61 3.42 -2.86 -8.77
N THR A 62 2.26 -2.49 -8.22
CA THR A 62 1.12 -1.97 -8.99
C THR A 62 0.87 -0.52 -8.58
N VAL A 63 1.48 0.44 -9.28
CA VAL A 63 1.31 1.89 -8.99
C VAL A 63 0.60 2.60 -10.13
N PHE A 64 1.12 2.44 -11.35
CA PHE A 64 0.49 2.95 -12.57
C PHE A 64 0.03 1.80 -13.45
N LEU A 65 -1.22 1.86 -13.90
CA LEU A 65 -1.87 0.80 -14.68
C LEU A 65 -1.96 1.12 -16.19
N ASN A 66 -1.51 2.30 -16.61
CA ASN A 66 -1.75 2.88 -17.94
C ASN A 66 -1.17 2.06 -19.11
N HIS A 67 -0.24 1.13 -18.83
CA HIS A 67 0.40 0.26 -19.81
C HIS A 67 0.16 -1.23 -19.55
N MET A 68 -0.78 -1.57 -18.66
CA MET A 68 -1.10 -2.96 -18.35
C MET A 68 -1.84 -3.61 -19.53
N THR A 69 -1.26 -4.64 -20.14
CA THR A 69 -1.90 -5.40 -21.23
C THR A 69 -2.69 -6.61 -20.72
N SER A 70 -2.47 -7.00 -19.47
CA SER A 70 -3.19 -8.10 -18.82
C SER A 70 -4.69 -7.79 -18.74
N PRO A 71 -5.58 -8.79 -18.91
CA PRO A 71 -7.02 -8.63 -18.75
C PRO A 71 -7.45 -8.04 -17.39
N ILE A 72 -6.59 -8.12 -16.37
CA ILE A 72 -6.79 -7.50 -15.06
C ILE A 72 -7.03 -5.99 -15.15
N GLN A 73 -6.54 -5.31 -16.20
CA GLN A 73 -6.78 -3.88 -16.41
C GLN A 73 -8.27 -3.51 -16.45
N TYR A 74 -9.12 -4.39 -16.98
CA TYR A 74 -10.56 -4.14 -17.09
C TYR A 74 -11.24 -4.14 -15.73
N LEU A 75 -10.75 -4.94 -14.77
CA LEU A 75 -11.29 -4.97 -13.41
C LEU A 75 -11.02 -3.65 -12.66
N PHE A 76 -9.84 -3.06 -12.85
CA PHE A 76 -9.51 -1.77 -12.27
C PHE A 76 -10.28 -0.62 -12.94
N PHE A 77 -10.43 -0.65 -14.27
CA PHE A 77 -11.17 0.38 -15.00
C PHE A 77 -12.67 0.41 -14.63
N LEU A 78 -13.29 -0.75 -14.42
CA LEU A 78 -14.68 -0.83 -13.94
C LEU A 78 -14.87 -0.23 -12.54
N LYS A 79 -13.84 -0.31 -11.69
CA LYS A 79 -13.85 0.30 -10.36
C LYS A 79 -13.76 1.83 -10.46
N ASP A 80 -12.87 2.37 -11.30
CA ASP A 80 -12.73 3.82 -11.50
C ASP A 80 -13.98 4.45 -12.12
N TYR A 81 -14.68 3.73 -13.02
CA TYR A 81 -15.95 4.19 -13.60
C TYR A 81 -17.04 4.38 -12.54
N LYS A 82 -17.13 3.48 -11.55
CA LYS A 82 -18.12 3.58 -10.46
C LYS A 82 -17.81 4.66 -9.41
N VAL A 83 -16.57 5.12 -9.31
CA VAL A 83 -16.15 6.14 -8.32
C VAL A 83 -16.37 7.57 -8.84
N ARG A 84 -16.66 7.75 -10.14
CA ARG A 84 -16.89 9.06 -10.78
C ARG A 84 -18.36 9.53 -10.82
N TYR A 85 -19.28 8.81 -10.15
CA TYR A 85 -20.69 9.18 -10.02
C TYR A 85 -21.11 9.26 -8.55
#